data_AF-H1KZQ2-F1
#
_entry.id   AF-H1KZQ2-F1
#
_cell.length_a   1.000
_cell.length_b   1.000
_cell.length_c   1.000
_cell.angle_alpha   90.00
_cell.angle_beta   90.00
_cell.angle_gamma   90.00
#
_symmetry.space_group_name_H-M   'P 1'
#
loop_
_entity.id
_entity.type
_entity.pdbx_description
1 polymer ?
#
loop_
_entity_poly.entity_id
_entity_poly.type
_entity_poly.pdbx_seq_one_letter_code
_entity_poly.pdbx_strand_id
1 'polypeptide(L)'
;MRVVHTICPGCSVGCGIDLIVKDDKVVGTYPYKRHPINEGKNCLNGKNSYKIIYHEKRLKKPLVKKNGKFVEVDWDEVLELIAGKLKNYNKEDIAFIASGRCTNEDNYALKKFADSLGAKIGHCICCSPKVNYSEISVSIEDVENAKSIIIIGDVFEENPLIGRRVVKAKEKGAKITIFNTEEKEILKLNADEFIKVDDYSKVEINADEDTIVIINAPMGDVGEIIKVVEEKGGKALPVAKHCNTVGATLIGIPALGRDEYIDLLKNSKCIYIMGENPALCDGNSLDNAEFLVVQDIIMSETAELADVVLPSACWAEKDGTFTNTERKTQKINKAVNPPGEALDDWRIIKNLAEKMGIDLGFDSIDDIQKNLQF
;
A
#
# COMPACT_ATOMS: atom_id res chain seq x y z
N MET A 1 28.48 10.66 -7.87
CA MET A 1 27.37 9.70 -8.14
C MET A 1 27.39 8.67 -7.04
N ARG A 2 26.25 8.38 -6.41
CA ARG A 2 26.11 7.32 -5.40
C ARG A 2 24.89 6.45 -5.72
N VAL A 3 24.91 5.23 -5.22
CA VAL A 3 23.81 4.27 -5.37
C VAL A 3 23.14 4.09 -4.01
N VAL A 4 21.81 4.13 -3.98
CA VAL A 4 21.02 3.89 -2.76
C VAL A 4 20.12 2.68 -2.99
N HIS A 5 20.35 1.63 -2.21
CA HIS A 5 19.53 0.42 -2.23
C HIS A 5 18.22 0.69 -1.49
N THR A 6 17.09 0.29 -2.05
CA THR A 6 15.76 0.50 -1.46
C THR A 6 14.74 -0.44 -2.12
N ILE A 7 13.46 -0.33 -1.76
CA ILE A 7 12.38 -1.20 -2.24
C ILE A 7 11.45 -0.44 -3.19
N CYS A 8 10.98 -1.13 -4.23
CA CYS A 8 10.03 -0.60 -5.20
C CYS A 8 8.70 -0.22 -4.51
N PRO A 9 8.20 1.02 -4.70
CA PRO A 9 6.95 1.50 -4.10
C PRO A 9 5.70 1.10 -4.91
N GLY A 10 5.83 0.17 -5.86
CA GLY A 10 4.79 -0.16 -6.83
C GLY A 10 3.76 -1.15 -6.27
N CYS A 11 3.90 -2.42 -6.65
CA CYS A 11 3.04 -3.50 -6.17
C CYS A 11 3.64 -4.21 -4.95
N SER A 12 2.88 -5.12 -4.36
CA SER A 12 3.20 -5.87 -3.13
C SER A 12 4.33 -6.88 -3.23
N VAL A 13 5.01 -7.02 -4.36
CA VAL A 13 6.08 -8.01 -4.53
C VAL A 13 7.30 -7.66 -3.66
N GLY A 14 7.61 -6.37 -3.49
CA GLY A 14 8.76 -5.93 -2.71
C GLY A 14 10.10 -6.11 -3.44
N CYS A 15 10.16 -5.73 -4.72
CA CYS A 15 11.38 -5.81 -5.52
C CYS A 15 12.46 -4.83 -5.01
N GLY A 16 13.71 -5.28 -4.91
CA GLY A 16 14.84 -4.43 -4.57
C GLY A 16 15.34 -3.64 -5.77
N ILE A 17 15.56 -2.35 -5.57
CA ILE A 17 16.00 -1.41 -6.59
C ILE A 17 17.13 -0.52 -6.09
N ASP A 18 17.95 -0.08 -7.03
CA ASP A 18 19.06 0.82 -6.86
C ASP A 18 18.67 2.19 -7.42
N LEU A 19 18.58 3.20 -6.57
CA LEU A 19 18.43 4.60 -7.00
C LEU A 19 19.80 5.17 -7.33
N ILE A 20 19.96 5.66 -8.55
CA ILE A 20 21.19 6.31 -9.00
C ILE A 20 21.10 7.80 -8.70
N VAL A 21 21.91 8.28 -7.76
CA VAL A 21 21.92 9.68 -7.32
C VAL A 21 23.13 10.40 -7.90
N LYS A 22 22.89 11.50 -8.61
CA LYS A 22 23.90 12.40 -9.16
C LYS A 22 23.50 13.84 -8.83
N ASP A 23 24.41 14.61 -8.26
CA ASP A 23 24.18 16.02 -7.88
C ASP A 23 22.91 16.19 -7.04
N ASP A 24 22.76 15.34 -6.03
CA ASP A 24 21.59 15.22 -5.13
C ASP A 24 20.23 15.02 -5.81
N LYS A 25 20.25 14.51 -7.05
CA LYS A 25 19.06 14.12 -7.80
C LYS A 25 19.09 12.65 -8.19
N VAL A 26 17.94 11.99 -8.07
CA VAL A 26 17.75 10.63 -8.59
C VAL A 26 17.60 10.72 -10.12
N VAL A 27 18.55 10.16 -10.85
CA VAL A 27 18.57 10.20 -12.32
C VAL A 27 18.09 8.90 -12.97
N GLY A 28 17.81 7.87 -12.17
CA GLY A 28 17.26 6.62 -12.65
C GLY A 28 17.16 5.55 -11.57
N THR A 29 16.50 4.45 -11.93
CA THR A 29 16.51 3.22 -11.14
C THR A 29 17.16 2.08 -11.93
N TYR A 30 17.83 1.19 -11.21
CA TYR A 30 18.36 -0.07 -11.72
C TYR A 30 17.89 -1.22 -10.81
N PRO A 31 17.65 -2.44 -11.31
CA PRO A 31 17.29 -3.55 -10.43
C PRO A 31 18.48 -3.93 -9.53
N TYR A 32 18.23 -4.14 -8.24
CA TYR A 32 19.27 -4.64 -7.36
C TYR A 32 19.57 -6.11 -7.70
N LYS A 33 20.73 -6.36 -8.33
CA LYS A 33 21.05 -7.65 -8.96
C LYS A 33 20.99 -8.86 -8.04
N ARG A 34 21.35 -8.68 -6.76
CA ARG A 34 21.43 -9.76 -5.77
C ARG A 34 20.19 -9.85 -4.87
N HIS A 35 19.15 -9.08 -5.18
CA HIS A 35 17.97 -9.07 -4.34
C HIS A 35 17.18 -10.39 -4.49
N PRO A 36 16.82 -11.07 -3.38
CA PRO A 36 16.27 -12.42 -3.42
C PRO A 36 14.91 -12.50 -4.13
N ILE A 37 14.11 -11.43 -4.06
CA ILE A 37 12.75 -11.42 -4.61
C ILE A 37 12.78 -11.31 -6.14
N ASN A 38 13.45 -10.29 -6.68
CA ASN A 38 13.40 -9.95 -8.11
C ASN A 38 14.64 -10.37 -8.91
N GLU A 39 15.70 -10.88 -8.27
CA GLU A 39 16.87 -11.49 -8.92
C GLU A 39 17.48 -10.60 -10.03
N GLY A 40 17.57 -9.30 -9.77
CA GLY A 40 18.10 -8.34 -10.75
C GLY A 40 17.18 -8.04 -11.93
N LYS A 41 15.87 -8.27 -11.81
CA LYS A 41 14.85 -7.90 -12.79
C LYS A 41 13.94 -6.81 -12.23
N ASN A 42 13.41 -5.94 -13.11
CA ASN A 42 12.39 -4.96 -12.77
C ASN A 42 11.33 -4.95 -13.86
N CYS A 43 10.06 -4.77 -13.49
CA CYS A 43 9.01 -4.40 -14.43
C CYS A 43 9.16 -2.92 -14.84
N LEU A 44 8.35 -2.49 -15.82
CA LEU A 44 8.36 -1.10 -16.29
C LEU A 44 8.02 -0.10 -15.16
N ASN A 45 7.10 -0.45 -14.26
CA ASN A 45 6.73 0.37 -13.12
C ASN A 45 7.91 0.56 -12.15
N GLY A 46 8.62 -0.52 -11.81
CA GLY A 46 9.83 -0.44 -10.98
C GLY A 46 10.99 0.33 -11.64
N LYS A 47 11.11 0.26 -12.97
CA LYS A 47 12.09 1.04 -13.74
C LYS A 47 11.77 2.55 -13.74
N ASN A 48 10.49 2.91 -13.72
CA ASN A 48 10.03 4.29 -13.81
C ASN A 48 9.62 4.90 -12.45
N SER A 49 9.73 4.16 -11.35
CA SER A 49 9.21 4.57 -10.03
C SER A 49 9.82 5.88 -9.51
N TYR A 50 11.07 6.19 -9.88
CA TYR A 50 11.72 7.45 -9.45
C TYR A 50 11.10 8.71 -10.05
N LYS A 51 10.31 8.60 -11.13
CA LYS A 51 9.75 9.78 -11.80
C LYS A 51 8.80 10.59 -10.91
N ILE A 52 8.11 9.92 -9.98
CA ILE A 52 7.18 10.57 -9.04
C ILE A 52 7.89 11.60 -8.15
N ILE A 53 9.19 11.42 -7.88
CA ILE A 53 10.02 12.35 -7.09
C ILE A 53 9.99 13.75 -7.71
N TYR A 54 9.91 13.85 -9.03
CA TYR A 54 9.92 15.11 -9.77
C TYR A 54 8.58 15.41 -10.46
N HIS A 55 7.48 14.86 -9.94
CA HIS A 55 6.15 15.16 -10.46
C HIS A 55 5.87 16.67 -10.40
N GLU A 56 5.20 17.23 -11.39
CA GLU A 56 4.95 18.68 -11.46
C GLU A 56 4.06 19.17 -10.32
N LYS A 57 3.10 18.33 -9.90
CA LYS A 57 2.18 18.61 -8.79
C LYS A 57 2.74 18.31 -7.39
N ARG A 58 4.06 18.14 -7.22
CA ARG A 58 4.66 17.86 -5.89
C ARG A 58 4.32 18.97 -4.89
N LEU A 59 3.76 18.56 -3.75
CA LEU A 59 3.44 19.46 -2.64
C LEU A 59 4.74 19.84 -1.91
N LYS A 60 4.86 21.12 -1.57
CA LYS A 60 6.10 21.70 -1.00
C LYS A 60 5.90 22.42 0.32
N LYS A 61 4.69 22.92 0.57
CA LYS A 61 4.32 23.65 1.79
C LYS A 61 2.90 23.27 2.20
N PRO A 62 2.54 23.38 3.49
CA PRO A 62 1.17 23.21 3.92
C PRO A 62 0.25 24.23 3.25
N LEU A 63 -0.96 23.79 2.91
CA LEU A 63 -1.96 24.62 2.25
C LEU A 63 -3.25 24.59 3.05
N VAL A 64 -3.90 25.74 3.17
CA VAL A 64 -5.26 25.86 3.72
C VAL A 64 -6.15 26.51 2.68
N LYS A 65 -7.34 25.95 2.47
CA LYS A 65 -8.33 26.49 1.55
C LYS A 65 -9.08 27.64 2.23
N LYS A 66 -8.83 28.87 1.77
CA LYS A 66 -9.51 30.09 2.23
C LYS A 66 -10.32 30.67 1.05
N ASN A 67 -11.63 30.78 1.21
CA ASN A 67 -12.56 31.27 0.16
C ASN A 67 -12.41 30.53 -1.19
N GLY A 68 -12.30 29.20 -1.14
CA GLY A 68 -12.17 28.34 -2.33
C GLY A 68 -10.81 28.35 -3.01
N LYS A 69 -9.79 29.02 -2.44
CA LYS A 69 -8.42 29.04 -2.96
C LYS A 69 -7.43 28.57 -1.91
N PHE A 70 -6.44 27.78 -2.32
CA PHE A 70 -5.35 27.37 -1.44
C PHE A 70 -4.38 28.53 -1.18
N VAL A 71 -3.99 28.68 0.09
CA VAL A 71 -2.99 29.62 0.55
C VAL A 71 -1.94 28.83 1.32
N GLU A 72 -0.65 29.10 1.03
CA GLU A 72 0.48 28.54 1.78
C GLU A 72 0.46 29.09 3.21
N VAL A 73 0.67 28.21 4.18
CA VAL A 73 0.74 28.55 5.61
C VAL A 73 1.91 27.83 6.28
N ASP A 74 2.31 28.31 7.44
CA ASP A 74 3.36 27.68 8.24
C ASP A 74 2.85 26.39 8.92
N TRP A 75 3.77 25.46 9.17
CA TRP A 75 3.47 24.20 9.86
C TRP A 75 2.82 24.40 11.23
N ASP A 76 3.22 25.43 11.97
CA ASP A 76 2.66 25.67 13.31
C ASP A 76 1.19 26.09 13.24
N GLU A 77 0.87 27.05 12.35
CA GLU A 77 -0.50 27.54 12.11
C GLU A 77 -1.43 26.41 11.66
N VAL A 78 -1.00 25.60 10.69
CA VAL A 78 -1.85 24.54 10.12
C VAL A 78 -2.11 23.42 11.12
N LEU A 79 -1.12 23.02 11.90
CA LEU A 79 -1.27 21.96 12.89
C LEU A 79 -2.16 22.41 14.05
N GLU A 80 -2.07 23.67 14.47
CA GLU A 80 -2.99 24.25 15.45
C GLU A 80 -4.43 24.33 14.93
N LEU A 81 -4.62 24.68 13.66
CA LEU A 81 -5.93 24.67 13.01
C LEU A 81 -6.54 23.26 13.03
N ILE A 82 -5.78 22.24 12.60
CA ILE A 82 -6.27 20.86 12.57
C ILE A 82 -6.56 20.36 14.00
N ALA A 83 -5.64 20.58 14.95
CA ALA A 83 -5.82 20.19 16.35
C ALA A 83 -7.06 20.86 16.96
N GLY A 84 -7.29 22.14 16.67
CA GLY A 84 -8.48 22.88 17.10
C GLY A 84 -9.76 22.31 16.48
N LYS A 85 -9.75 21.94 15.20
CA LYS A 85 -10.88 21.30 14.53
C LYS A 85 -11.19 19.93 15.13
N LEU A 86 -10.20 19.04 15.24
CA LEU A 86 -10.38 17.69 15.80
C LEU A 86 -11.01 17.69 17.20
N LYS A 87 -10.64 18.65 18.07
CA LYS A 87 -11.21 18.79 19.42
C LYS A 87 -12.72 19.09 19.45
N ASN A 88 -13.29 19.58 18.35
CA ASN A 88 -14.70 19.97 18.27
C ASN A 88 -15.62 18.89 17.68
N TYR A 89 -15.07 17.74 17.27
CA TYR A 89 -15.85 16.62 16.76
C TYR A 89 -15.94 15.50 17.80
N ASN A 90 -17.06 14.75 17.78
CA ASN A 90 -17.14 13.50 18.52
C ASN A 90 -16.23 12.46 17.87
N LYS A 91 -15.70 11.53 18.65
CA LYS A 91 -14.80 10.48 18.15
C LYS A 91 -15.45 9.62 17.07
N GLU A 92 -16.77 9.41 17.13
CA GLU A 92 -17.55 8.66 16.15
C GLU A 92 -17.69 9.39 14.81
N ASP A 93 -17.49 10.71 14.78
CA ASP A 93 -17.55 11.54 13.57
C ASP A 93 -16.17 11.69 12.89
N ILE A 94 -15.09 11.25 13.56
CA ILE A 94 -13.72 11.34 13.06
C ILE A 94 -13.31 10.02 12.39
N ALA A 95 -12.73 10.12 11.19
CA ALA A 95 -12.12 8.99 10.50
C ALA A 95 -10.72 9.30 9.99
N PHE A 96 -9.82 8.35 10.20
CA PHE A 96 -8.47 8.33 9.65
C PHE A 96 -8.38 7.28 8.55
N ILE A 97 -7.83 7.67 7.41
CA ILE A 97 -7.54 6.76 6.30
C ILE A 97 -6.03 6.57 6.21
N ALA A 98 -5.60 5.35 6.46
CA ALA A 98 -4.22 4.90 6.28
C ALA A 98 -3.99 4.38 4.86
N SER A 99 -2.73 4.08 4.50
CA SER A 99 -2.38 3.73 3.12
C SER A 99 -1.51 2.48 3.00
N GLY A 100 -1.86 1.65 2.02
CA GLY A 100 -1.02 0.53 1.57
C GLY A 100 0.22 0.96 0.77
N ARG A 101 0.46 2.26 0.60
CA ARG A 101 1.66 2.82 -0.07
C ARG A 101 2.60 3.55 0.90
N CYS A 102 2.12 3.92 2.08
CA CYS A 102 2.93 4.54 3.14
C CYS A 102 3.73 3.48 3.90
N THR A 103 4.77 3.88 4.62
CA THR A 103 5.62 2.93 5.35
C THR A 103 4.90 2.33 6.54
N ASN A 104 5.47 1.27 7.12
CA ASN A 104 4.95 0.71 8.35
C ASN A 104 4.97 1.73 9.49
N GLU A 105 5.98 2.57 9.56
CA GLU A 105 6.13 3.59 10.60
C GLU A 105 5.07 4.70 10.47
N ASP A 106 4.76 5.11 9.24
CA ASP A 106 3.69 6.07 8.96
C ASP A 106 2.32 5.52 9.40
N ASN A 107 2.03 4.28 9.01
CA ASN A 107 0.78 3.61 9.36
C ASN A 107 0.68 3.37 10.88
N TYR A 108 1.78 3.01 11.53
CA TYR A 108 1.83 2.84 12.99
C TYR A 108 1.55 4.15 13.72
N ALA A 109 2.19 5.25 13.31
CA ALA A 109 1.95 6.57 13.89
C ALA A 109 0.48 6.98 13.73
N LEU A 110 -0.09 6.80 12.54
CA LEU A 110 -1.49 7.14 12.27
C LEU A 110 -2.45 6.30 13.12
N LYS A 111 -2.20 4.99 13.22
CA LYS A 111 -3.00 4.10 14.06
C LYS A 111 -2.95 4.50 15.52
N LYS A 112 -1.76 4.73 16.08
CA LYS A 112 -1.60 5.18 17.47
C LYS A 112 -2.35 6.48 17.74
N PHE A 113 -2.27 7.43 16.79
CA PHE A 113 -2.99 8.69 16.93
C PHE A 113 -4.51 8.50 16.87
N ALA A 114 -5.02 7.75 15.90
CA ALA A 114 -6.46 7.44 15.81
C ALA A 114 -6.96 6.72 17.07
N ASP A 115 -6.22 5.72 17.56
CA ASP A 115 -6.52 4.97 18.79
C ASP A 115 -6.56 5.90 20.01
N SER A 116 -5.63 6.86 20.11
CA SER A 116 -5.58 7.83 21.22
C SER A 116 -6.80 8.77 21.27
N LEU A 117 -7.43 9.01 20.12
CA LEU A 117 -8.66 9.79 19.99
C LEU A 117 -9.92 8.91 20.13
N GLY A 118 -9.78 7.58 20.08
CA GLY A 118 -10.90 6.65 19.94
C GLY A 118 -11.66 6.82 18.62
N ALA A 119 -11.01 7.35 17.60
CA ALA A 119 -11.58 7.64 16.29
C ALA A 119 -11.62 6.39 15.40
N LYS A 120 -12.42 6.43 14.33
CA LYS A 120 -12.44 5.35 13.33
C LYS A 120 -11.16 5.38 12.49
N ILE A 121 -10.69 4.21 12.08
CA ILE A 121 -9.55 4.08 11.16
C ILE A 121 -9.74 2.91 10.21
N GLY A 122 -9.25 3.04 8.99
CA GLY A 122 -9.12 1.93 8.05
C GLY A 122 -8.17 2.23 6.91
N HIS A 123 -7.88 1.24 6.08
CA HIS A 123 -7.16 1.42 4.84
C HIS A 123 -7.87 0.67 3.70
N CYS A 124 -7.87 1.28 2.51
CA CYS A 124 -8.44 0.64 1.33
C CYS A 124 -7.52 -0.51 0.88
N ILE A 125 -8.07 -1.71 0.73
CA ILE A 125 -7.34 -2.83 0.12
C ILE A 125 -7.46 -2.84 -1.41
N CYS A 126 -8.20 -1.90 -1.99
CA CYS A 126 -8.50 -1.81 -3.42
C CYS A 126 -9.04 -3.15 -3.96
N CYS A 127 -8.26 -3.82 -4.82
CA CYS A 127 -8.61 -5.11 -5.40
C CYS A 127 -7.85 -6.28 -4.75
N SER A 128 -7.21 -6.04 -3.60
CA SER A 128 -6.46 -7.08 -2.89
C SER A 128 -7.42 -8.10 -2.25
N PRO A 129 -6.98 -9.36 -2.07
CA PRO A 129 -7.72 -10.34 -1.30
C PRO A 129 -7.90 -9.88 0.14
N LYS A 130 -9.11 -10.00 0.70
CA LYS A 130 -9.38 -9.73 2.12
C LYS A 130 -9.09 -10.99 2.93
N VAL A 131 -7.91 -11.03 3.57
CA VAL A 131 -7.40 -12.21 4.30
C VAL A 131 -6.67 -11.83 5.58
N ASN A 132 -6.54 -12.79 6.49
CA ASN A 132 -5.61 -12.66 7.61
C ASN A 132 -4.18 -12.99 7.14
N TYR A 133 -3.41 -11.96 6.77
CA TYR A 133 -2.03 -12.15 6.33
C TYR A 133 -1.11 -12.76 7.40
N SER A 134 -1.47 -12.74 8.69
CA SER A 134 -0.63 -13.33 9.76
C SER A 134 -0.58 -14.86 9.73
N GLU A 135 -1.52 -15.51 9.05
CA GLU A 135 -1.59 -16.97 8.90
C GLU A 135 -0.90 -17.46 7.62
N ILE A 136 -0.61 -16.55 6.68
CA ILE A 136 0.05 -16.88 5.42
C ILE A 136 1.53 -17.18 5.66
N SER A 137 1.98 -18.33 5.18
CA SER A 137 3.37 -18.81 5.30
C SER A 137 4.04 -19.10 3.95
N VAL A 138 3.35 -18.83 2.85
CA VAL A 138 3.82 -19.13 1.49
C VAL A 138 4.75 -18.03 1.00
N SER A 139 5.90 -18.43 0.47
CA SER A 139 6.89 -17.52 -0.12
C SER A 139 6.75 -17.43 -1.65
N ILE A 140 7.32 -16.37 -2.21
CA ILE A 140 7.45 -16.21 -3.68
C ILE A 140 8.38 -17.29 -4.27
N GLU A 141 9.29 -17.85 -3.46
CA GLU A 141 10.15 -18.95 -3.86
C GLU A 141 9.41 -20.29 -3.96
N ASP A 142 8.44 -20.55 -3.06
CA ASP A 142 7.58 -21.73 -3.14
C ASP A 142 6.87 -21.81 -4.51
N VAL A 143 6.41 -20.67 -5.05
CA VAL A 143 5.76 -20.59 -6.38
C VAL A 143 6.65 -21.16 -7.48
N GLU A 144 7.95 -20.89 -7.45
CA GLU A 144 8.88 -21.37 -8.48
C GLU A 144 9.20 -22.89 -8.36
N ASN A 145 8.90 -23.50 -7.22
CA ASN A 145 9.17 -24.91 -6.94
C ASN A 145 7.90 -25.79 -6.93
N ALA A 146 6.72 -25.21 -7.13
CA ALA A 146 5.45 -25.93 -7.21
C ALA A 146 5.39 -26.88 -8.41
N LYS A 147 4.68 -28.00 -8.28
CA LYS A 147 4.39 -28.91 -9.41
C LYS A 147 3.04 -28.61 -10.07
N SER A 148 2.15 -27.95 -9.34
CA SER A 148 0.85 -27.49 -9.83
C SER A 148 0.61 -26.07 -9.32
N ILE A 149 0.15 -25.18 -10.21
CA ILE A 149 -0.17 -23.80 -9.87
C ILE A 149 -1.58 -23.49 -10.38
N ILE A 150 -2.43 -23.03 -9.48
CA ILE A 150 -3.74 -22.47 -9.81
C ILE A 150 -3.67 -20.95 -9.61
N ILE A 151 -4.04 -20.18 -10.61
CA ILE A 151 -4.07 -18.72 -10.54
C ILE A 151 -5.51 -18.24 -10.63
N ILE A 152 -5.94 -17.42 -9.68
CA ILE A 152 -7.22 -16.73 -9.69
C ILE A 152 -6.93 -15.24 -9.90
N GLY A 153 -7.24 -14.72 -11.09
CA GLY A 153 -6.91 -13.36 -11.52
C GLY A 153 -5.67 -13.26 -12.41
N ASP A 154 -4.98 -12.12 -12.39
CA ASP A 154 -3.92 -11.79 -13.36
C ASP A 154 -2.60 -11.34 -12.70
N VAL A 155 -1.82 -12.33 -12.28
CA VAL A 155 -0.51 -12.10 -11.68
C VAL A 155 0.56 -11.64 -12.68
N PHE A 156 0.33 -11.83 -13.99
CA PHE A 156 1.35 -11.53 -15.01
C PHE A 156 1.39 -10.03 -15.33
N GLU A 157 0.22 -9.38 -15.38
CA GLU A 157 0.11 -7.94 -15.58
C GLU A 157 0.33 -7.17 -14.27
N GLU A 158 -0.33 -7.58 -13.18
CA GLU A 158 -0.33 -6.83 -11.91
C GLU A 158 0.96 -7.03 -11.10
N ASN A 159 1.50 -8.26 -11.09
CA ASN A 159 2.67 -8.63 -10.30
C ASN A 159 3.71 -9.40 -11.14
N PRO A 160 4.31 -8.79 -12.20
CA PRO A 160 5.08 -9.51 -13.20
C PRO A 160 6.26 -10.35 -12.68
N LEU A 161 6.80 -10.00 -11.50
CA LEU A 161 7.89 -10.74 -10.88
C LEU A 161 7.42 -12.02 -10.17
N ILE A 162 6.17 -12.09 -9.69
CA ILE A 162 5.53 -13.35 -9.29
C ILE A 162 5.15 -14.13 -10.56
N GLY A 163 4.58 -13.48 -11.58
CA GLY A 163 4.31 -14.11 -12.88
C GLY A 163 5.56 -14.76 -13.49
N ARG A 164 6.74 -14.13 -13.35
CA ARG A 164 8.03 -14.73 -13.75
C ARG A 164 8.35 -16.03 -12.98
N ARG A 165 8.00 -16.13 -11.70
CA ARG A 165 8.19 -17.37 -10.91
C ARG A 165 7.27 -18.48 -11.42
N VAL A 166 6.04 -18.15 -11.81
CA VAL A 166 5.12 -19.07 -12.48
C VAL A 166 5.72 -19.59 -13.79
N VAL A 167 6.27 -18.71 -14.65
CA VAL A 167 6.92 -19.13 -15.91
C VAL A 167 8.06 -20.11 -15.64
N LYS A 168 8.92 -19.82 -14.66
CA LYS A 168 10.00 -20.74 -14.29
C LYS A 168 9.50 -22.09 -13.74
N ALA A 169 8.43 -22.09 -12.96
CA ALA A 169 7.81 -23.33 -12.49
C ALA A 169 7.30 -24.15 -13.68
N LYS A 170 6.66 -23.51 -14.66
CA LYS A 170 6.23 -24.15 -15.91
C LYS A 170 7.41 -24.73 -16.70
N GLU A 171 8.54 -24.01 -16.80
CA GLU A 171 9.77 -24.52 -17.42
C GLU A 171 10.33 -25.76 -16.69
N LYS A 172 10.09 -25.89 -15.37
CA LYS A 172 10.41 -27.09 -14.57
C LYS A 172 9.36 -28.20 -14.69
N GLY A 173 8.29 -28.00 -15.46
CA GLY A 173 7.22 -28.96 -15.69
C GLY A 173 5.98 -28.78 -14.81
N ALA A 174 5.83 -27.65 -14.12
CA ALA A 174 4.61 -27.39 -13.34
C ALA A 174 3.39 -27.23 -14.25
N LYS A 175 2.25 -27.80 -13.86
CA LYS A 175 0.96 -27.61 -14.55
C LYS A 175 0.31 -26.30 -14.08
N ILE A 176 -0.12 -25.47 -15.01
CA ILE A 176 -0.70 -24.15 -14.74
C ILE A 176 -2.18 -24.10 -15.15
N THR A 177 -3.07 -23.87 -14.20
CA THR A 177 -4.50 -23.58 -14.45
C THR A 177 -4.78 -22.13 -14.07
N ILE A 178 -5.45 -21.38 -14.95
CA ILE A 178 -5.76 -19.96 -14.72
C ILE A 178 -7.27 -19.73 -14.83
N PHE A 179 -7.84 -19.11 -13.80
CA PHE A 179 -9.19 -18.59 -13.76
C PHE A 179 -9.16 -17.07 -13.87
N ASN A 180 -9.80 -16.51 -14.90
CA ASN A 180 -9.85 -15.05 -15.09
C ASN A 180 -11.19 -14.60 -15.67
N THR A 181 -11.63 -13.38 -15.34
CA THR A 181 -12.85 -12.80 -15.91
C THR A 181 -12.70 -12.33 -17.35
N GLU A 182 -11.48 -11.99 -17.73
CA GLU A 182 -11.13 -11.51 -19.06
C GLU A 182 -10.27 -12.51 -19.80
N GLU A 183 -10.50 -12.63 -21.11
CA GLU A 183 -9.63 -13.41 -21.98
C GLU A 183 -8.44 -12.56 -22.40
N LYS A 184 -7.28 -12.81 -21.79
CA LYS A 184 -6.02 -12.16 -22.14
C LYS A 184 -5.04 -13.17 -22.72
N GLU A 185 -4.41 -12.81 -23.83
CA GLU A 185 -3.44 -13.69 -24.52
C GLU A 185 -2.27 -14.09 -23.62
N ILE A 186 -1.76 -13.16 -22.79
CA ILE A 186 -0.68 -13.47 -21.85
C ILE A 186 -1.05 -14.58 -20.86
N LEU A 187 -2.31 -14.64 -20.42
CA LEU A 187 -2.79 -15.69 -19.53
C LEU A 187 -2.90 -17.02 -20.27
N LYS A 188 -3.54 -17.04 -21.44
CA LYS A 188 -3.69 -18.25 -22.26
C LYS A 188 -2.35 -18.86 -22.67
N LEU A 189 -1.35 -18.03 -23.02
CA LEU A 189 -0.01 -18.49 -23.39
C LEU A 189 0.73 -19.16 -22.23
N ASN A 190 0.50 -18.71 -20.99
CA ASN A 190 1.17 -19.24 -19.82
C ASN A 190 0.37 -20.35 -19.12
N ALA A 191 -0.91 -20.51 -19.40
CA ALA A 191 -1.74 -21.60 -18.89
C ALA A 191 -1.53 -22.90 -19.68
N ASP A 192 -1.69 -24.04 -19.02
CA ASP A 192 -2.01 -25.32 -19.68
C ASP A 192 -3.53 -25.47 -19.81
N GLU A 193 -4.27 -24.87 -18.86
CA GLU A 193 -5.72 -24.78 -18.87
C GLU A 193 -6.16 -23.37 -18.47
N PHE A 194 -6.86 -22.68 -19.36
CA PHE A 194 -7.43 -21.36 -19.10
C PHE A 194 -8.95 -21.48 -19.03
N ILE A 195 -9.53 -21.00 -17.94
CA ILE A 195 -10.96 -21.05 -17.66
C ILE A 195 -11.46 -19.63 -17.47
N LYS A 196 -12.32 -19.17 -18.39
CA LYS A 196 -13.02 -17.91 -18.22
C LYS A 196 -14.13 -18.10 -17.19
N VAL A 197 -14.19 -17.23 -16.20
CA VAL A 197 -15.26 -17.20 -15.20
C VAL A 197 -15.96 -15.85 -15.21
N ASP A 198 -17.26 -15.79 -14.97
CA ASP A 198 -17.93 -14.48 -14.84
C ASP A 198 -17.71 -13.87 -13.45
N ASP A 199 -17.35 -14.70 -12.47
CA ASP A 199 -17.22 -14.36 -11.06
C ASP A 199 -16.19 -15.27 -10.40
N TYR A 200 -15.19 -14.68 -9.75
CA TYR A 200 -14.14 -15.41 -9.05
C TYR A 200 -14.64 -16.21 -7.84
N SER A 201 -15.75 -15.83 -7.23
CA SER A 201 -16.33 -16.53 -6.08
C SER A 201 -16.84 -17.94 -6.41
N LYS A 202 -17.01 -18.25 -7.71
CA LYS A 202 -17.51 -19.54 -8.20
C LYS A 202 -16.40 -20.48 -8.68
N VAL A 203 -15.14 -20.13 -8.44
CA VAL A 203 -14.00 -20.95 -8.86
C VAL A 203 -13.93 -22.21 -7.99
N GLU A 204 -14.03 -23.37 -8.63
CA GLU A 204 -13.83 -24.66 -7.98
C GLU A 204 -12.34 -25.03 -8.00
N ILE A 205 -11.77 -25.26 -6.81
CA ILE A 205 -10.33 -25.50 -6.65
C ILE A 205 -10.08 -26.99 -6.37
N ASN A 206 -9.39 -27.63 -7.30
CA ASN A 206 -8.85 -28.97 -7.12
C ASN A 206 -7.35 -28.89 -6.81
N ALA A 207 -7.02 -28.75 -5.52
CA ALA A 207 -5.65 -28.72 -5.03
C ALA A 207 -5.25 -30.05 -4.38
N ASP A 208 -3.95 -30.31 -4.33
CA ASP A 208 -3.29 -31.40 -3.62
C ASP A 208 -2.04 -30.86 -2.90
N GLU A 209 -1.24 -31.75 -2.29
CA GLU A 209 -0.04 -31.41 -1.53
C GLU A 209 1.06 -30.70 -2.32
N ASP A 210 1.03 -30.79 -3.65
CA ASP A 210 2.01 -30.16 -4.54
C ASP A 210 1.48 -28.87 -5.20
N THR A 211 0.25 -28.46 -4.85
CA THR A 211 -0.45 -27.33 -5.48
C THR A 211 -0.23 -26.02 -4.71
N ILE A 212 0.12 -24.96 -5.45
CA ILE A 212 0.09 -23.58 -4.97
C ILE A 212 -1.04 -22.82 -5.66
N VAL A 213 -1.91 -22.19 -4.86
CA VAL A 213 -2.99 -21.32 -5.35
C VAL A 213 -2.60 -19.86 -5.18
N ILE A 214 -2.41 -19.14 -6.28
CA ILE A 214 -2.16 -17.69 -6.28
C ILE A 214 -3.50 -16.97 -6.40
N ILE A 215 -3.81 -16.12 -5.42
CA ILE A 215 -5.06 -15.37 -5.37
C ILE A 215 -4.74 -13.90 -5.62
N ASN A 216 -4.96 -13.44 -6.85
CA ASN A 216 -4.71 -12.07 -7.28
C ASN A 216 -5.98 -11.50 -7.93
N ALA A 217 -7.09 -11.59 -7.18
CA ALA A 217 -8.40 -11.12 -7.58
C ALA A 217 -9.12 -10.45 -6.40
N PRO A 218 -9.99 -9.46 -6.67
CA PRO A 218 -10.82 -8.82 -5.65
C PRO A 218 -11.93 -9.80 -5.20
N MET A 219 -11.67 -10.53 -4.14
CA MET A 219 -12.60 -11.53 -3.61
C MET A 219 -12.86 -11.30 -2.12
N GLY A 220 -14.13 -11.42 -1.71
CA GLY A 220 -14.56 -11.26 -0.34
C GLY A 220 -14.30 -12.47 0.55
N ASP A 221 -14.48 -13.70 0.02
CA ASP A 221 -14.35 -14.95 0.78
C ASP A 221 -13.10 -15.74 0.38
N VAL A 222 -11.94 -15.14 0.63
CA VAL A 222 -10.65 -15.78 0.33
C VAL A 222 -10.26 -16.76 1.44
N GLY A 223 -10.79 -16.56 2.65
CA GLY A 223 -10.50 -17.40 3.80
C GLY A 223 -11.00 -18.84 3.64
N GLU A 224 -12.21 -19.04 3.10
CA GLU A 224 -12.71 -20.39 2.80
C GLU A 224 -11.87 -21.10 1.75
N ILE A 225 -11.47 -20.38 0.69
CA ILE A 225 -10.57 -20.90 -0.34
C ILE A 225 -9.24 -21.36 0.25
N ILE A 226 -8.62 -20.53 1.08
CA ILE A 226 -7.34 -20.87 1.74
C ILE A 226 -7.50 -22.15 2.57
N LYS A 227 -8.57 -22.25 3.37
CA LYS A 227 -8.84 -23.45 4.18
C LYS A 227 -9.00 -24.70 3.32
N VAL A 228 -9.79 -24.64 2.25
CA VAL A 228 -9.99 -25.79 1.35
C VAL A 228 -8.68 -26.22 0.69
N VAL A 229 -7.82 -25.27 0.34
CA VAL A 229 -6.50 -25.54 -0.23
C VAL A 229 -5.60 -26.22 0.81
N GLU A 230 -5.55 -25.70 2.02
CA GLU A 230 -4.73 -26.23 3.12
C GLU A 230 -5.22 -27.61 3.61
N GLU A 231 -6.52 -27.86 3.66
CA GLU A 231 -7.11 -29.16 4.01
C GLU A 231 -6.70 -30.27 3.03
N LYS A 232 -6.45 -29.91 1.76
CA LYS A 232 -5.94 -30.83 0.74
C LYS A 232 -4.40 -30.92 0.71
N GLY A 233 -3.72 -30.26 1.65
CA GLY A 233 -2.26 -30.20 1.77
C GLY A 233 -1.59 -29.14 0.89
N GLY A 234 -2.35 -28.39 0.10
CA GLY A 234 -1.84 -27.33 -0.75
C GLY A 234 -1.51 -26.05 0.01
N LYS A 235 -1.00 -25.05 -0.72
CA LYS A 235 -0.62 -23.74 -0.18
C LYS A 235 -1.30 -22.61 -0.94
N ALA A 236 -1.68 -21.53 -0.25
CA ALA A 236 -2.31 -20.38 -0.88
C ALA A 236 -1.50 -19.09 -0.69
N LEU A 237 -1.24 -18.37 -1.78
CA LEU A 237 -0.54 -17.08 -1.80
C LEU A 237 -1.52 -15.97 -2.21
N PRO A 238 -2.15 -15.26 -1.25
CA PRO A 238 -2.88 -14.04 -1.53
C PRO A 238 -1.92 -12.92 -1.90
N VAL A 239 -2.16 -12.27 -3.03
CA VAL A 239 -1.31 -11.21 -3.58
C VAL A 239 -1.97 -9.86 -3.38
N ALA A 240 -1.41 -9.05 -2.48
CA ALA A 240 -1.92 -7.70 -2.24
C ALA A 240 -1.60 -6.74 -3.41
N LYS A 241 -2.31 -5.62 -3.52
CA LYS A 241 -2.13 -4.67 -4.62
C LYS A 241 -0.95 -3.74 -4.43
N HIS A 242 -0.84 -3.08 -3.27
CA HIS A 242 0.15 -2.03 -3.03
C HIS A 242 1.37 -2.54 -2.27
N CYS A 243 2.48 -1.79 -2.38
CA CYS A 243 3.80 -2.18 -1.85
C CYS A 243 3.82 -2.45 -0.34
N ASN A 244 2.84 -1.94 0.41
CA ASN A 244 2.74 -2.08 1.84
C ASN A 244 1.31 -2.34 2.38
N THR A 245 0.39 -2.84 1.54
CA THR A 245 -0.95 -3.23 2.00
C THR A 245 -0.87 -4.23 3.15
N VAL A 246 0.00 -5.24 3.03
CA VAL A 246 0.19 -6.27 4.06
C VAL A 246 0.72 -5.66 5.36
N GLY A 247 1.68 -4.72 5.27
CA GLY A 247 2.19 -4.00 6.44
C GLY A 247 1.10 -3.24 7.20
N ALA A 248 0.28 -2.45 6.49
CA ALA A 248 -0.85 -1.73 7.10
C ALA A 248 -1.84 -2.68 7.79
N THR A 249 -2.16 -3.81 7.17
CA THR A 249 -3.06 -4.83 7.76
C THR A 249 -2.43 -5.50 8.99
N LEU A 250 -1.16 -5.87 8.94
CA LEU A 250 -0.46 -6.53 10.07
C LEU A 250 -0.28 -5.61 11.29
N ILE A 251 -0.21 -4.29 11.08
CA ILE A 251 -0.23 -3.28 12.16
C ILE A 251 -1.60 -3.27 12.89
N GLY A 252 -2.61 -3.93 12.35
CA GLY A 252 -3.96 -4.02 12.92
C GLY A 252 -4.87 -2.87 12.47
N ILE A 253 -4.56 -2.21 11.36
CA ILE A 253 -5.48 -1.26 10.74
C ILE A 253 -6.53 -2.06 9.97
N PRO A 254 -7.84 -1.80 10.16
CA PRO A 254 -8.90 -2.51 9.44
C PRO A 254 -8.72 -2.43 7.92
N ALA A 255 -8.64 -3.60 7.28
CA ALA A 255 -8.59 -3.78 5.84
C ALA A 255 -10.00 -3.65 5.26
N LEU A 256 -10.27 -2.55 4.56
CA LEU A 256 -11.59 -2.21 4.04
C LEU A 256 -11.69 -2.52 2.55
N GLY A 257 -12.67 -3.35 2.18
CA GLY A 257 -13.13 -3.48 0.81
C GLY A 257 -13.75 -2.17 0.31
N ARG A 258 -14.12 -2.11 -0.98
CA ARG A 258 -14.63 -0.87 -1.59
C ARG A 258 -15.83 -0.30 -0.82
N ASP A 259 -16.84 -1.12 -0.56
CA ASP A 259 -18.08 -0.66 0.06
C ASP A 259 -17.84 -0.21 1.52
N GLU A 260 -17.10 -1.00 2.30
CA GLU A 260 -16.73 -0.65 3.68
C GLU A 260 -15.90 0.64 3.75
N TYR A 261 -15.02 0.86 2.77
CA TYR A 261 -14.20 2.05 2.67
C TYR A 261 -15.04 3.29 2.36
N ILE A 262 -15.96 3.20 1.39
CA ILE A 262 -16.88 4.28 1.05
C ILE A 262 -17.86 4.56 2.21
N ASP A 263 -18.35 3.53 2.88
CA ASP A 263 -19.22 3.66 4.04
C ASP A 263 -18.51 4.35 5.20
N LEU A 264 -17.24 4.03 5.47
CA LEU A 264 -16.45 4.74 6.48
C LEU A 264 -16.35 6.24 6.17
N LEU A 265 -16.08 6.60 4.90
CA LEU A 265 -15.97 7.99 4.47
C LEU A 265 -17.32 8.73 4.58
N LYS A 266 -18.40 8.15 4.05
CA LYS A 266 -19.73 8.77 4.06
C LYS A 266 -20.33 8.91 5.46
N ASN A 267 -19.96 8.03 6.39
CA ASN A 267 -20.42 8.10 7.78
C ASN A 267 -19.50 8.92 8.70
N SER A 268 -18.65 9.79 8.14
CA SER A 268 -17.70 10.62 8.90
C SER A 268 -17.79 12.08 8.48
N LYS A 269 -17.52 12.99 9.42
CA LYS A 269 -17.60 14.44 9.20
C LYS A 269 -16.23 15.11 9.22
N CYS A 270 -15.32 14.60 10.04
CA CYS A 270 -13.93 15.06 10.11
C CYS A 270 -13.03 13.93 9.61
N ILE A 271 -12.43 14.12 8.44
CA ILE A 271 -11.68 13.05 7.76
C ILE A 271 -10.24 13.48 7.58
N TYR A 272 -9.32 12.60 7.97
CA TYR A 272 -7.89 12.73 7.72
C TYR A 272 -7.44 11.61 6.79
N ILE A 273 -6.94 11.95 5.61
CA ILE A 273 -6.51 10.98 4.59
C ILE A 273 -5.00 11.07 4.41
N MET A 274 -4.30 9.95 4.62
CA MET A 274 -2.86 9.84 4.37
C MET A 274 -2.61 8.99 3.13
N GLY A 275 -2.06 9.59 2.07
CA GLY A 275 -1.53 8.86 0.91
C GLY A 275 -2.55 8.07 0.09
N GLU A 276 -3.82 8.46 0.12
CA GLU A 276 -4.91 7.83 -0.63
C GLU A 276 -5.73 8.85 -1.43
N ASN A 277 -6.40 8.39 -2.48
CA ASN A 277 -7.13 9.23 -3.42
C ASN A 277 -8.57 8.72 -3.71
N PRO A 278 -9.46 8.66 -2.69
CA PRO A 278 -10.84 8.18 -2.85
C PRO A 278 -11.68 8.94 -3.88
N ALA A 279 -11.42 10.23 -4.11
CA ALA A 279 -12.17 11.03 -5.08
C ALA A 279 -12.08 10.48 -6.52
N LEU A 280 -10.99 9.76 -6.84
CA LEU A 280 -10.82 9.08 -8.12
C LEU A 280 -11.68 7.81 -8.24
N CYS A 281 -12.05 7.19 -7.11
CA CYS A 281 -12.83 5.95 -7.06
C CYS A 281 -14.35 6.18 -7.00
N ASP A 282 -14.77 7.18 -6.23
CA ASP A 282 -16.15 7.67 -6.13
C ASP A 282 -16.10 9.18 -5.82
N GLY A 283 -16.55 10.00 -6.77
CA GLY A 283 -16.52 11.45 -6.65
C GLY A 283 -17.39 12.01 -5.51
N ASN A 284 -18.35 11.23 -5.03
CA ASN A 284 -19.27 11.60 -3.95
C ASN A 284 -18.87 10.97 -2.60
N SER A 285 -17.70 10.34 -2.52
CA SER A 285 -17.24 9.64 -1.30
C SER A 285 -17.01 10.58 -0.12
N LEU A 286 -16.80 11.87 -0.37
CA LEU A 286 -16.42 12.88 0.63
C LEU A 286 -17.48 13.97 0.83
N ASP A 287 -18.67 13.85 0.25
CA ASP A 287 -19.71 14.89 0.27
C ASP A 287 -20.19 15.24 1.70
N ASN A 288 -20.11 14.28 2.62
CA ASN A 288 -20.51 14.46 4.02
C ASN A 288 -19.38 15.03 4.90
N ALA A 289 -18.17 15.18 4.38
CA ALA A 289 -17.05 15.73 5.13
C ALA A 289 -17.28 17.23 5.37
N GLU A 290 -17.41 17.61 6.64
CA GLU A 290 -17.44 19.00 7.09
C GLU A 290 -16.04 19.59 7.25
N PHE A 291 -15.04 18.73 7.46
CA PHE A 291 -13.63 19.10 7.50
C PHE A 291 -12.75 17.97 6.94
N LEU A 292 -11.94 18.27 5.93
CA LEU A 292 -11.08 17.32 5.24
C LEU A 292 -9.61 17.75 5.27
N VAL A 293 -8.77 16.88 5.85
CA VAL A 293 -7.31 16.99 5.83
C VAL A 293 -6.75 15.92 4.91
N VAL A 294 -5.89 16.31 3.97
CA VAL A 294 -5.21 15.39 3.05
C VAL A 294 -3.70 15.55 3.20
N GLN A 295 -3.05 14.49 3.63
CA GLN A 295 -1.60 14.36 3.66
C GLN A 295 -1.13 13.54 2.45
N ASP A 296 -0.41 14.18 1.52
CA ASP A 296 -0.06 13.59 0.24
C ASP A 296 1.29 14.13 -0.27
N ILE A 297 1.88 13.43 -1.24
CA ILE A 297 3.12 13.81 -1.91
C ILE A 297 2.86 14.72 -3.11
N ILE A 298 1.64 14.68 -3.68
CA ILE A 298 1.20 15.48 -4.82
C ILE A 298 -0.19 16.08 -4.58
N MET A 299 -0.52 17.16 -5.30
CA MET A 299 -1.89 17.67 -5.38
C MET A 299 -2.77 16.69 -6.20
N SER A 300 -3.32 15.69 -5.51
CA SER A 300 -4.27 14.70 -6.05
C SER A 300 -5.69 15.25 -6.14
N GLU A 301 -6.58 14.55 -6.84
CA GLU A 301 -8.00 14.89 -6.93
C GLU A 301 -8.65 15.01 -5.55
N THR A 302 -8.27 14.13 -4.62
CA THR A 302 -8.73 14.22 -3.22
C THR A 302 -8.13 15.42 -2.48
N ALA A 303 -6.85 15.73 -2.69
CA ALA A 303 -6.22 16.93 -2.12
C ALA A 303 -6.86 18.23 -2.64
N GLU A 304 -7.30 18.26 -3.90
CA GLU A 304 -8.00 19.42 -4.49
C GLU A 304 -9.35 19.70 -3.80
N LEU A 305 -9.98 18.69 -3.20
CA LEU A 305 -11.22 18.82 -2.42
C LEU A 305 -10.98 19.30 -0.98
N ALA A 306 -9.79 19.03 -0.42
CA ALA A 306 -9.48 19.26 0.99
C ALA A 306 -9.61 20.72 1.45
N ASP A 307 -9.87 20.87 2.76
CA ASP A 307 -9.73 22.13 3.48
C ASP A 307 -8.27 22.40 3.84
N VAL A 308 -7.52 21.34 4.13
CA VAL A 308 -6.11 21.40 4.49
C VAL A 308 -5.33 20.33 3.72
N VAL A 309 -4.20 20.72 3.13
CA VAL A 309 -3.27 19.80 2.46
C VAL A 309 -1.91 19.87 3.14
N LEU A 310 -1.39 18.72 3.56
CA LEU A 310 -0.10 18.57 4.25
C LEU A 310 0.91 17.88 3.32
N PRO A 311 2.02 18.54 2.95
CA PRO A 311 3.01 17.96 2.05
C PRO A 311 3.83 16.87 2.76
N SER A 312 3.85 15.65 2.20
CA SER A 312 4.67 14.56 2.74
C SER A 312 5.85 14.14 1.84
N ALA A 313 6.83 13.51 2.48
CA ALA A 313 8.00 12.93 1.82
C ALA A 313 7.62 11.62 1.12
N CYS A 314 8.01 11.47 -0.15
CA CYS A 314 7.78 10.22 -0.86
C CYS A 314 8.76 9.11 -0.42
N TRP A 315 8.51 7.87 -0.85
CA TRP A 315 9.31 6.67 -0.52
C TRP A 315 10.84 6.81 -0.72
N ALA A 316 11.29 7.69 -1.61
CA ALA A 316 12.72 7.91 -1.88
C ALA A 316 13.34 9.04 -1.04
N GLU A 317 12.53 9.74 -0.24
CA GLU A 317 12.91 10.94 0.52
C GLU A 317 12.97 10.70 2.03
N LYS A 318 12.60 9.50 2.47
CA LYS A 318 12.54 9.07 3.86
C LYS A 318 13.05 7.64 4.04
N ASP A 319 13.41 7.32 5.27
CA ASP A 319 13.69 5.96 5.70
C ASP A 319 12.40 5.30 6.25
N GLY A 320 12.38 3.97 6.31
CA GLY A 320 11.26 3.22 6.86
C GLY A 320 11.26 1.77 6.41
N THR A 321 10.11 1.11 6.52
CA THR A 321 9.95 -0.27 6.09
C THR A 321 8.66 -0.51 5.32
N PHE A 322 8.72 -1.47 4.38
CA PHE A 322 7.56 -2.06 3.73
C PHE A 322 7.53 -3.57 4.00
N THR A 323 6.33 -4.12 4.11
CA THR A 323 6.07 -5.55 4.26
C THR A 323 5.32 -6.05 3.03
N ASN A 324 5.96 -6.96 2.30
CA ASN A 324 5.47 -7.47 1.02
C ASN A 324 4.43 -8.61 1.20
N THR A 325 3.96 -9.19 0.10
CA THR A 325 2.88 -10.20 0.12
C THR A 325 3.26 -11.53 0.79
N GLU A 326 4.55 -11.87 0.85
CA GLU A 326 5.08 -13.03 1.60
C GLU A 326 5.47 -12.64 3.04
N ARG A 327 4.98 -11.49 3.54
CA ARG A 327 5.23 -10.92 4.87
C ARG A 327 6.69 -10.56 5.16
N LYS A 328 7.52 -10.46 4.14
CA LYS A 328 8.91 -10.04 4.31
C LYS A 328 8.98 -8.54 4.50
N THR A 329 9.33 -8.12 5.71
CA THR A 329 9.63 -6.72 6.03
C THR A 329 11.00 -6.33 5.49
N GLN A 330 11.06 -5.22 4.76
CA GLN A 330 12.23 -4.75 4.04
C GLN A 330 12.43 -3.25 4.24
N LYS A 331 13.68 -2.85 4.44
CA LYS A 331 14.04 -1.45 4.68
C LYS A 331 14.01 -0.62 3.38
N ILE A 332 13.31 0.52 3.41
CA ILE A 332 13.48 1.59 2.45
C ILE A 332 14.52 2.59 2.97
N ASN A 333 15.36 3.11 2.08
CA ASN A 333 16.42 4.04 2.46
C ASN A 333 16.24 5.37 1.74
N LYS A 334 16.43 6.46 2.49
CA LYS A 334 16.40 7.82 1.97
C LYS A 334 17.48 8.03 0.90
N ALA A 335 17.05 8.45 -0.29
CA ALA A 335 17.95 8.76 -1.41
C ALA A 335 18.16 10.25 -1.62
N VAL A 336 17.14 11.09 -1.45
CA VAL A 336 17.21 12.54 -1.62
C VAL A 336 16.42 13.26 -0.54
N ASN A 337 16.51 14.58 -0.44
CA ASN A 337 15.69 15.34 0.50
C ASN A 337 14.29 15.59 -0.08
N PRO A 338 13.25 15.64 0.78
CA PRO A 338 11.92 16.05 0.36
C PRO A 338 11.91 17.49 -0.16
N PRO A 339 10.97 17.85 -1.06
CA PRO A 339 10.93 19.18 -1.66
C PRO A 339 10.33 20.20 -0.68
N GLY A 340 10.93 21.40 -0.66
CA GLY A 340 10.43 22.50 0.17
C GLY A 340 10.47 22.13 1.65
N GLU A 341 9.30 22.18 2.27
CA GLU A 341 9.05 21.94 3.70
C GLU A 341 8.28 20.64 3.94
N ALA A 342 8.19 19.75 2.94
CA ALA A 342 7.55 18.45 3.10
C ALA A 342 8.27 17.61 4.17
N LEU A 343 7.50 16.90 5.00
CA LEU A 343 7.99 16.12 6.13
C LEU A 343 7.66 14.63 5.97
N ASP A 344 8.36 13.77 6.69
CA ASP A 344 7.96 12.36 6.81
C ASP A 344 6.55 12.29 7.42
N ASP A 345 5.70 11.41 6.88
CA ASP A 345 4.31 11.27 7.29
C ASP A 345 4.15 11.03 8.81
N TRP A 346 4.95 10.12 9.39
CA TRP A 346 4.92 9.86 10.84
C TRP A 346 5.29 11.10 11.69
N ARG A 347 6.12 12.01 11.18
CA ARG A 347 6.47 13.27 11.88
C ARG A 347 5.33 14.26 11.86
N ILE A 348 4.62 14.36 10.73
CA ILE A 348 3.41 15.20 10.63
C ILE A 348 2.39 14.76 11.68
N ILE A 349 2.15 13.45 11.78
CA ILE A 349 1.23 12.85 12.74
C ILE A 349 1.69 13.08 14.17
N LYS A 350 2.98 12.89 14.48
CA LYS A 350 3.56 13.17 15.80
C LYS A 350 3.35 14.62 16.20
N ASN A 351 3.73 15.56 15.34
CA ASN A 351 3.62 16.99 15.63
C ASN A 351 2.16 17.41 15.84
N LEU A 352 1.22 16.83 15.08
CA LEU A 352 -0.21 17.04 15.28
C LEU A 352 -0.68 16.52 16.64
N ALA A 353 -0.26 15.32 17.04
CA ALA A 353 -0.57 14.74 18.34
C ALA A 353 -0.03 15.61 19.48
N GLU A 354 1.20 16.14 19.35
CA GLU A 354 1.81 17.06 20.33
C GLU A 354 0.99 18.36 20.48
N LYS A 355 0.48 18.94 19.37
CA LYS A 355 -0.44 20.10 19.42
C LYS A 355 -1.77 19.78 20.12
N MET A 356 -2.14 18.51 20.20
CA MET A 356 -3.28 18.03 20.98
C MET A 356 -2.93 17.65 22.43
N GLY A 357 -1.65 17.71 22.82
CA GLY A 357 -1.17 17.29 24.14
C GLY A 357 -1.09 15.77 24.30
N ILE A 358 -0.98 15.04 23.19
CA ILE A 358 -0.94 13.58 23.16
C ILE A 358 0.49 13.13 22.87
N ASP A 359 1.04 12.30 23.76
CA ASP A 359 2.31 11.62 23.55
C ASP A 359 2.08 10.24 22.89
N LEU A 360 2.59 10.07 21.68
CA LEU A 360 2.50 8.79 20.95
C LEU A 360 3.56 7.77 21.41
N GLY A 361 4.51 8.15 22.27
CA GLY A 361 5.51 7.27 22.88
C GLY A 361 6.66 6.90 21.95
N PHE A 362 7.00 7.77 21.00
CA PHE A 362 8.19 7.63 20.14
C PHE A 362 8.71 9.00 19.72
N ASP A 363 10.03 9.16 19.63
CA ASP A 363 10.69 10.39 19.15
C ASP A 363 11.49 10.21 17.86
N SER A 364 11.72 8.95 17.49
CA SER A 364 12.49 8.57 16.32
C SER A 364 11.86 7.42 15.57
N ILE A 365 12.27 7.25 14.31
CA ILE A 365 11.88 6.10 13.51
C ILE A 365 12.32 4.78 14.16
N ASP A 366 13.48 4.77 14.84
CA ASP A 366 14.00 3.59 15.54
C ASP A 366 13.11 3.20 16.71
N ASP A 367 12.49 4.16 17.40
CA ASP A 367 11.54 3.87 18.48
C ASP A 367 10.25 3.24 17.94
N ILE A 368 9.76 3.72 16.80
CA ILE A 368 8.61 3.08 16.13
C ILE A 368 8.98 1.64 15.73
N GLN A 369 10.15 1.44 15.13
CA GLN A 369 10.59 0.13 14.64
C GLN A 369 10.78 -0.89 15.77
N LYS A 370 11.21 -0.49 16.97
CA LYS A 370 11.26 -1.39 18.14
C LYS A 370 9.88 -1.89 18.57
N ASN A 371 8.84 -1.11 18.30
CA ASN A 371 7.46 -1.41 18.69
C ASN A 371 6.63 -2.08 17.57
N LEU A 372 7.15 -2.13 16.35
CA LEU A 372 6.56 -2.89 15.25
C LEU A 372 6.82 -4.38 15.45
N GLN A 373 5.76 -5.16 15.66
CA GLN A 373 5.78 -6.62 15.71
C GLN A 373 5.02 -7.15 14.50
N PHE A 374 5.64 -7.99 13.67
CA PHE A 374 5.06 -8.60 12.46
C PHE A 374 5.02 -10.12 12.56
#